data_AF-A0A0Q9Y9S8-F1
#
_entry.id   AF-A0A0Q9Y9S8-F1
#
_cell.length_a   1.000
_cell.length_b   1.000
_cell.length_c   1.000
_cell.angle_alpha   90.00
_cell.angle_beta   90.00
_cell.angle_gamma   90.00
#
_symmetry.space_group_name_H-M   'P 1'
#
loop_
_entity.id
_entity.type
_entity.pdbx_description
1 polymer ?
#
loop_
_entity_poly.entity_id
_entity_poly.type
_entity_poly.pdbx_seq_one_letter_code
_entity_poly.pdbx_strand_id
1 'polypeptide(L)'
;MNFLDISLIKSLIGIAIVIATDIIFEFFIFKKIRNHKKRARAKVTLRYVLFVTIIVILAKIWVEGFGHILAFIGFISAALTIAQKENILNLTGWLIISLRNSFGEGDFVQIGHHQGFVKILGLFYFTLEEVDPKWGYRKTGKLVKLPNSIITLQPVVTFNHEDFIFHEETVIIPFSISYAHVRQVMATIELGLKEYLITIEKTYNTEEKRLYDKLLKREKVSNPSLDIKFEQGEVKGYKLCIQFYSLIKDKKNISSYIRNTLLETIQASEQPLLI
;
A
#
# COMPACT_ATOMS: atom_id res chain seq x y z
N MET A 1 22.51 43.17 -37.62
CA MET A 1 21.30 43.00 -36.79
C MET A 1 21.50 41.77 -35.93
N ASN A 2 21.27 41.91 -34.62
CA ASN A 2 21.34 40.79 -33.70
C ASN A 2 20.24 39.77 -34.02
N PHE A 3 20.42 38.53 -33.58
CA PHE A 3 19.43 37.47 -33.71
C PHE A 3 18.04 37.91 -33.19
N LEU A 4 18.04 38.65 -32.07
CA LEU A 4 16.86 39.29 -31.48
C LEU A 4 16.16 40.22 -32.47
N ASP A 5 16.90 41.09 -33.13
CA ASP A 5 16.35 42.05 -34.09
C ASP A 5 15.70 41.33 -35.29
N ILE A 6 16.36 40.28 -35.80
CA ILE A 6 15.83 39.48 -36.92
C ILE A 6 14.55 38.75 -36.51
N SER A 7 14.51 38.20 -35.29
CA SER A 7 13.36 37.47 -34.77
C SER A 7 12.18 38.38 -34.46
N LEU A 8 12.44 39.59 -33.99
CA LEU A 8 11.42 40.64 -33.80
C LEU A 8 10.81 41.05 -35.14
N ILE A 9 11.63 41.29 -36.17
CA ILE A 9 11.13 41.62 -37.50
C ILE A 9 10.31 40.46 -38.09
N LYS A 10 10.80 39.22 -38.01
CA LYS A 10 10.04 38.04 -38.46
C LYS A 10 8.71 37.88 -37.72
N SER A 11 8.69 38.14 -36.41
CA SER A 11 7.48 38.08 -35.59
C SER A 11 6.47 39.16 -36.01
N LEU A 12 6.95 40.39 -36.25
CA LEU A 12 6.12 41.50 -36.70
C LEU A 12 5.51 41.23 -38.08
N ILE A 13 6.31 40.70 -39.02
CA ILE A 13 5.85 40.29 -40.35
C ILE A 13 4.81 39.15 -40.23
N GLY A 14 5.06 38.14 -39.40
CA GLY A 14 4.13 37.03 -39.17
C GLY A 14 2.79 37.49 -38.62
N ILE A 15 2.79 38.39 -37.63
CA ILE A 15 1.57 38.99 -37.07
C ILE A 15 0.84 39.80 -38.15
N ALA A 16 1.57 40.62 -38.91
CA ALA A 16 0.99 41.43 -39.98
C ALA A 16 0.32 40.56 -41.07
N ILE A 17 0.94 39.44 -41.45
CA ILE A 17 0.36 38.49 -42.40
C ILE A 17 -0.93 37.89 -41.85
N VAL A 18 -0.96 37.44 -40.59
CA VAL A 18 -2.16 36.85 -39.98
C VAL A 18 -3.30 37.86 -39.91
N ILE A 19 -3.02 39.11 -39.52
CA ILE A 19 -4.01 40.20 -39.51
C ILE A 19 -4.51 40.50 -40.93
N ALA A 20 -3.61 40.60 -41.91
CA ALA A 20 -3.99 40.80 -43.31
C ALA A 20 -4.89 39.66 -43.82
N THR A 21 -4.61 38.42 -43.40
CA THR A 21 -5.43 37.25 -43.74
C THR A 21 -6.85 37.40 -43.19
N ASP A 22 -7.00 37.78 -41.91
CA ASP A 22 -8.32 38.01 -41.30
C ASP A 22 -9.12 39.11 -42.05
N ILE A 23 -8.46 40.22 -42.38
CA ILE A 23 -9.06 41.34 -43.13
C ILE A 23 -9.52 40.88 -44.52
N ILE A 24 -8.71 40.09 -45.24
CA ILE A 24 -9.06 39.56 -46.57
C ILE A 24 -10.28 38.64 -46.48
N PHE A 25 -10.32 37.72 -45.52
CA PHE A 25 -11.47 36.84 -45.32
C PHE A 25 -12.74 37.63 -44.95
N GLU A 26 -12.61 38.69 -44.16
CA GLU A 26 -13.71 39.58 -43.83
C GLU A 26 -14.26 40.32 -45.06
N PHE A 27 -13.38 40.87 -45.90
CA PHE A 27 -13.76 41.64 -47.08
C PHE A 27 -14.33 40.78 -48.21
N PHE A 28 -13.71 39.64 -48.52
CA PHE A 28 -14.04 38.83 -49.70
C PHE A 28 -15.04 37.70 -49.43
N ILE A 29 -14.95 37.03 -48.29
CA ILE A 29 -15.71 35.81 -48.00
C ILE A 29 -16.90 36.13 -47.10
N PHE A 30 -16.67 36.70 -45.92
CA PHE A 30 -17.74 36.90 -44.94
C PHE A 30 -18.76 37.96 -45.35
N LYS A 31 -18.39 38.91 -46.22
CA LYS A 31 -19.32 39.86 -46.83
C LYS A 31 -20.31 39.20 -47.81
N LYS A 32 -19.98 38.04 -48.39
CA LYS A 32 -20.85 37.28 -49.31
C LYS A 32 -21.83 36.34 -48.58
N ILE A 33 -21.65 36.09 -47.28
CA ILE A 33 -22.52 35.19 -46.51
C ILE A 33 -23.72 35.95 -45.94
N ARG A 34 -24.90 35.72 -46.52
CA ARG A 34 -26.17 36.38 -46.14
C ARG A 34 -26.76 35.89 -44.81
N ASN A 35 -26.49 34.63 -44.41
CA ASN A 35 -27.00 34.08 -43.15
C ASN A 35 -26.13 34.48 -41.95
N HIS A 36 -26.70 35.28 -41.04
CA HIS A 36 -26.01 35.83 -39.86
C HIS A 36 -25.41 34.75 -38.94
N LYS A 37 -26.14 33.64 -38.68
CA LYS A 37 -25.66 32.56 -37.79
C LYS A 37 -24.48 31.80 -38.40
N LYS A 38 -24.51 31.54 -39.72
CA LYS A 38 -23.40 30.87 -40.43
C LYS A 38 -22.16 31.76 -40.54
N ARG A 39 -22.34 33.06 -40.81
CA ARG A 39 -21.26 34.06 -40.83
C ARG A 39 -20.56 34.17 -39.48
N ALA A 40 -21.32 34.24 -38.39
CA ALA A 40 -20.77 34.34 -37.04
C ALA A 40 -19.94 33.11 -36.66
N ARG A 41 -20.43 31.89 -36.91
CA ARG A 41 -19.68 30.65 -36.65
C ARG A 41 -18.39 30.59 -37.47
N ALA A 42 -18.45 30.90 -38.77
CA ALA A 42 -17.29 30.85 -39.64
C ALA A 42 -16.20 31.87 -39.24
N LYS A 43 -16.59 33.08 -38.79
CA LYS A 43 -15.66 34.06 -38.21
C LYS A 43 -14.98 33.56 -36.94
N VAL A 44 -15.74 32.95 -36.04
CA VAL A 44 -15.19 32.40 -34.80
C VAL A 44 -14.20 31.28 -35.10
N THR A 45 -14.55 30.34 -35.98
CA THR A 45 -13.66 29.27 -36.41
C THR A 45 -12.39 29.81 -37.08
N LEU A 46 -12.51 30.77 -38.00
CA LEU A 46 -11.35 31.39 -38.65
C LEU A 46 -10.41 32.03 -37.62
N ARG A 47 -10.95 32.80 -36.67
CA ARG A 47 -10.13 33.45 -35.64
C ARG A 47 -9.43 32.44 -34.74
N TYR A 48 -10.09 31.33 -34.38
CA TYR A 48 -9.41 30.24 -33.65
C TYR A 48 -8.27 29.62 -34.47
N VAL A 49 -8.48 29.37 -35.76
CA VAL A 49 -7.44 28.84 -36.66
C VAL A 49 -6.28 29.82 -36.79
N LEU A 50 -6.56 31.11 -37.01
CA LEU A 50 -5.55 32.16 -37.09
C LEU A 50 -4.79 32.33 -35.77
N PHE A 51 -5.47 32.21 -34.63
CA PHE A 51 -4.86 32.26 -33.30
C PHE A 51 -3.88 31.09 -33.08
N VAL A 52 -4.27 29.86 -33.41
CA VAL A 52 -3.35 28.71 -33.36
C VAL A 52 -2.19 28.90 -34.34
N THR A 53 -2.47 29.41 -35.54
CA THR A 53 -1.46 29.64 -36.58
C THR A 53 -0.41 30.64 -36.11
N ILE A 54 -0.80 31.76 -35.51
CA ILE A 54 0.16 32.75 -35.01
C ILE A 54 1.00 32.19 -33.85
N ILE A 55 0.41 31.40 -32.95
CA ILE A 55 1.16 30.73 -31.88
C ILE A 55 2.25 29.82 -32.48
N VAL A 56 1.91 29.02 -33.49
CA VAL A 56 2.89 28.11 -34.13
C VAL A 56 4.00 28.89 -34.85
N ILE A 57 3.67 29.96 -35.56
CA ILE A 57 4.65 30.81 -36.24
C ILE A 57 5.62 31.44 -35.22
N LEU A 58 5.08 32.02 -34.15
CA LEU A 58 5.90 32.62 -33.10
C LEU A 58 6.76 31.55 -32.41
N ALA A 59 6.18 30.40 -32.06
CA ALA A 59 6.95 29.29 -31.48
C ALA A 59 8.13 28.88 -32.37
N LYS A 60 7.92 28.73 -33.69
CA LYS A 60 9.00 28.38 -34.62
C LYS A 60 10.12 29.41 -34.65
N ILE A 61 9.77 30.70 -34.78
CA ILE A 61 10.76 31.80 -34.87
C ILE A 61 11.64 31.84 -33.63
N TRP A 62 11.03 31.71 -32.45
CA TRP A 62 11.75 31.79 -31.18
C TRP A 62 12.50 30.49 -30.84
N VAL A 63 11.98 29.32 -31.24
CA VAL A 63 12.68 28.04 -31.11
C VAL A 63 13.91 27.96 -32.01
N GLU A 64 13.89 28.48 -33.24
CA GLU A 64 15.10 28.52 -34.08
C GLU A 64 16.24 29.32 -33.40
N GLY A 65 15.88 30.33 -32.61
CA GLY A 65 16.84 31.15 -31.87
C GLY A 65 17.43 30.56 -30.63
N PHE A 66 16.54 30.00 -29.82
CA PHE A 66 16.89 29.44 -28.52
C PHE A 66 17.03 27.92 -28.57
N GLY A 67 16.89 27.28 -29.73
CA GLY A 67 16.78 25.84 -29.88
C GLY A 67 17.96 25.09 -29.29
N HIS A 68 19.19 25.56 -29.51
CA HIS A 68 20.39 24.98 -28.92
C HIS A 68 20.42 25.11 -27.39
N ILE A 69 20.00 26.26 -26.86
CA ILE A 69 19.93 26.51 -25.42
C ILE A 69 18.82 25.64 -24.79
N LEU A 70 17.66 25.57 -25.42
CA LEU A 70 16.54 24.72 -25.00
C LEU A 70 16.91 23.24 -25.03
N ALA A 71 17.59 22.78 -26.08
CA ALA A 71 18.09 21.41 -26.17
C ALA A 71 19.11 21.10 -25.06
N PHE A 72 20.04 22.02 -24.80
CA PHE A 72 21.02 21.88 -23.72
C PHE A 72 20.36 21.86 -22.33
N ILE A 73 19.43 22.77 -22.06
CA ILE A 73 18.65 22.79 -20.82
C ILE A 73 17.86 21.49 -20.69
N GLY A 74 17.20 21.03 -21.76
CA GLY A 74 16.46 19.77 -21.77
C GLY A 74 17.34 18.57 -21.44
N PHE A 75 18.57 18.53 -21.99
CA PHE A 75 19.54 17.49 -21.68
C PHE A 75 19.97 17.51 -20.21
N ILE A 76 20.31 18.69 -19.67
CA ILE A 76 20.66 18.84 -18.25
C ILE A 76 19.49 18.47 -17.34
N SER A 77 18.27 18.91 -17.68
CA SER A 77 17.07 18.57 -16.92
C SER A 77 16.82 17.08 -16.90
N ALA A 78 16.94 16.39 -18.05
CA ALA A 78 16.80 14.94 -18.12
C ALA A 78 17.85 14.23 -17.26
N ALA A 79 19.12 14.64 -17.36
CA ALA A 79 20.20 14.09 -16.54
C ALA A 79 19.94 14.30 -15.04
N LEU A 80 19.50 15.50 -14.64
CA LEU A 80 19.17 15.81 -13.25
C LEU A 80 17.96 15.01 -12.75
N THR A 81 16.91 14.86 -13.56
CA THR A 81 15.75 14.04 -13.21
C THR A 81 16.13 12.58 -13.02
N ILE A 82 16.98 12.03 -13.89
CA ILE A 82 17.47 10.65 -13.74
C ILE A 82 18.31 10.52 -12.47
N ALA A 83 19.21 11.47 -12.20
CA ALA A 83 20.06 11.45 -11.01
C ALA A 83 19.25 11.61 -9.70
N GLN A 84 18.15 12.34 -9.72
CA GLN A 84 17.32 12.63 -8.55
C GLN A 84 16.08 11.73 -8.43
N LYS A 85 15.95 10.73 -9.30
CA LYS A 85 14.78 9.84 -9.36
C LYS A 85 14.43 9.25 -8.00
N GLU A 86 15.41 8.73 -7.28
CA GLU A 86 15.23 8.07 -5.98
C GLU A 86 14.72 9.04 -4.91
N ASN A 87 15.25 10.26 -4.88
CA ASN A 87 14.82 11.30 -3.94
C ASN A 87 13.38 11.74 -4.21
N ILE A 88 13.02 11.90 -5.49
CA ILE A 88 11.64 12.23 -5.90
C ILE A 88 10.67 11.11 -5.52
N LEU A 89 11.05 9.84 -5.74
CA LEU A 89 10.23 8.69 -5.36
C LEU A 89 10.03 8.60 -3.84
N ASN A 90 11.07 8.86 -3.05
CA ASN A 90 10.98 8.87 -1.59
C ASN A 90 10.09 10.01 -1.08
N LEU A 91 10.19 11.20 -1.67
CA LEU A 91 9.31 12.33 -1.36
C LEU A 91 7.85 12.04 -1.72
N THR A 92 7.62 11.38 -2.87
CA THR A 92 6.29 10.94 -3.29
C THR A 92 5.73 9.90 -2.32
N GLY A 93 6.55 8.95 -1.88
CA GLY A 93 6.17 7.96 -0.86
C GLY A 93 5.79 8.63 0.46
N TRP A 94 6.56 9.62 0.91
CA TRP A 94 6.22 10.40 2.10
C TRP A 94 4.86 11.11 1.96
N LEU A 95 4.63 11.79 0.84
CA LEU A 95 3.35 12.46 0.56
C LEU A 95 2.19 11.46 0.60
N ILE A 96 2.36 10.25 0.07
CA ILE A 96 1.33 9.21 0.12
C ILE A 96 1.04 8.79 1.56
N ILE A 97 2.07 8.50 2.36
CA ILE A 97 1.92 8.11 3.77
C ILE A 97 1.20 9.22 4.54
N SER A 98 1.66 10.46 4.41
CA SER A 98 1.14 11.60 5.16
C SER A 98 -0.24 12.07 4.72
N LEU A 99 -0.56 12.05 3.41
CA LEU A 99 -1.86 12.54 2.91
C LEU A 99 -2.96 11.49 2.98
N ARG A 100 -2.62 10.21 2.79
CA ARG A 100 -3.60 9.11 2.78
C ARG A 100 -3.70 8.38 4.11
N ASN A 101 -2.95 8.79 5.13
CA ASN A 101 -2.87 8.12 6.44
C ASN A 101 -2.74 6.59 6.29
N SER A 102 -1.86 6.13 5.41
CA SER A 102 -1.72 4.69 5.12
C SER A 102 -1.23 3.91 6.34
N PHE A 103 -0.37 4.54 7.14
CA PHE A 103 0.05 4.12 8.49
C PHE A 103 0.72 5.31 9.19
N GLY A 104 0.66 5.33 10.51
CA GLY A 104 1.23 6.35 11.39
C GLY A 104 2.36 5.83 12.28
N GLU A 105 2.93 6.72 13.09
CA GLU A 105 3.84 6.33 14.16
C GLU A 105 3.08 5.52 15.23
N GLY A 106 3.63 4.37 15.62
CA GLY A 106 3.01 3.39 16.52
C GLY A 106 2.33 2.23 15.81
N ASP A 107 2.03 2.33 14.52
CA ASP A 107 1.35 1.26 13.79
C ASP A 107 2.28 0.07 13.54
N PHE A 108 1.73 -1.15 13.59
CA PHE A 108 2.46 -2.34 13.17
C PHE A 108 2.29 -2.53 11.67
N VAL A 109 3.40 -2.54 10.93
CA VAL A 109 3.39 -2.69 9.48
C VAL A 109 4.32 -3.80 9.05
N GLN A 110 3.91 -4.50 7.99
CA GLN A 110 4.74 -5.46 7.27
C GLN A 110 4.85 -5.04 5.82
N ILE A 111 6.09 -4.95 5.35
CA ILE A 111 6.44 -4.55 3.99
C ILE A 111 7.47 -5.57 3.48
N GLY A 112 7.02 -6.46 2.61
CA GLY A 112 7.82 -7.59 2.15
C GLY A 112 8.30 -8.46 3.31
N HIS A 113 9.62 -8.54 3.50
CA HIS A 113 10.25 -9.33 4.56
C HIS A 113 10.49 -8.54 5.86
N HIS A 114 10.24 -7.23 5.86
CA HIS A 114 10.42 -6.38 7.03
C HIS A 114 9.08 -6.20 7.74
N GLN A 115 9.06 -6.41 9.05
CA GLN A 115 7.87 -6.21 9.88
C GLN A 115 8.24 -5.63 11.23
N GLY A 116 7.41 -4.74 11.73
CA GLY A 116 7.68 -4.05 12.99
C GLY A 116 6.76 -2.86 13.25
N PHE A 117 7.00 -2.19 14.37
CA PHE A 117 6.28 -0.98 14.74
C PHE A 117 6.94 0.24 14.13
N VAL A 118 6.15 1.13 13.52
CA VAL A 118 6.64 2.39 12.97
C VAL A 118 7.05 3.28 14.13
N LYS A 119 8.34 3.63 14.20
CA LYS A 119 8.87 4.47 15.28
C LYS A 119 8.89 5.95 14.91
N ILE A 120 9.38 6.24 13.71
CA ILE A 120 9.58 7.62 13.22
C ILE A 120 9.28 7.65 11.72
N LEU A 121 8.50 8.64 11.30
CA LEU A 121 8.28 8.97 9.89
C LEU A 121 9.15 10.16 9.49
N GLY A 122 10.08 9.96 8.54
CA GLY A 122 10.92 11.01 7.99
C GLY A 122 10.59 11.32 6.53
N LEU A 123 11.16 12.40 5.99
CA LEU A 123 10.88 12.89 4.62
C LEU A 123 11.30 11.91 3.52
N PHE A 124 12.42 11.20 3.71
CA PHE A 124 12.94 10.24 2.74
C PHE A 124 12.89 8.79 3.22
N TYR A 125 12.91 8.59 4.53
CA TYR A 125 12.98 7.28 5.18
C TYR A 125 12.07 7.25 6.39
N PHE A 126 11.50 6.09 6.67
CA PHE A 126 10.85 5.78 7.93
C PHE A 126 11.61 4.68 8.67
N THR A 127 11.47 4.64 9.99
CA THR A 127 12.16 3.66 10.84
C THR A 127 11.15 2.72 11.47
N LEU A 128 11.35 1.42 11.27
CA LEU A 128 10.63 0.36 11.96
C LEU A 128 11.46 -0.16 13.13
N GLU A 129 10.81 -0.38 14.26
CA GLU A 129 11.30 -1.24 15.32
C GLU A 129 10.91 -2.68 14.99
N GLU A 130 11.91 -3.48 14.61
CA GLU A 130 11.68 -4.82 14.06
C GLU A 130 11.08 -5.78 15.09
N VAL A 131 10.17 -6.61 14.61
CA VAL A 131 9.52 -7.67 15.38
C VAL A 131 9.69 -9.00 14.66
N ASP A 132 10.27 -10.00 15.34
CA ASP A 132 10.49 -11.32 14.76
C ASP A 132 9.26 -12.22 15.01
N PRO A 133 8.59 -12.73 13.95
CA PRO A 133 7.43 -13.60 14.11
C PRO A 133 7.84 -14.99 14.61
N LYS A 134 9.09 -15.44 14.37
CA LYS A 134 9.59 -16.75 14.82
C LYS A 134 9.64 -16.85 16.34
N TRP A 135 9.89 -15.73 17.01
CA TRP A 135 10.02 -15.66 18.48
C TRP A 135 8.77 -15.09 19.17
N GLY A 136 7.59 -15.27 18.55
CA GLY A 136 6.31 -14.88 19.14
C GLY A 136 6.09 -13.36 19.15
N TYR A 137 6.40 -12.69 18.03
CA TYR A 137 6.15 -11.26 17.83
C TYR A 137 6.82 -10.38 18.89
N ARG A 138 8.04 -10.75 19.30
CA ARG A 138 8.86 -9.93 20.19
C ARG A 138 9.64 -8.89 19.39
N LYS A 139 9.73 -7.68 19.95
CA LYS A 139 10.65 -6.64 19.48
C LYS A 139 12.08 -7.17 19.58
N THR A 140 12.82 -7.14 18.47
CA THR A 140 14.22 -7.61 18.42
C THR A 140 15.19 -6.56 18.96
N GLY A 141 14.73 -5.31 19.10
CA GLY A 141 15.55 -4.14 19.43
C GLY A 141 16.28 -3.55 18.22
N LYS A 142 16.20 -4.19 17.05
CA LYS A 142 16.79 -3.64 15.82
C LYS A 142 15.89 -2.56 15.23
N LEU A 143 16.52 -1.49 14.74
CA LEU A 143 15.85 -0.43 14.00
C LEU A 143 16.15 -0.60 12.50
N VAL A 144 15.11 -0.80 11.71
CA VAL A 144 15.19 -0.97 10.26
C VAL A 144 14.75 0.34 9.61
N LYS A 145 15.67 1.00 8.92
CA LYS A 145 15.37 2.21 8.13
C LYS A 145 15.01 1.81 6.72
N LEU A 146 13.82 2.19 6.28
CA LEU A 146 13.30 1.88 4.96
C LEU A 146 13.10 3.17 4.15
N PRO A 147 13.46 3.20 2.86
CA PRO A 147 13.16 4.33 1.99
C PRO A 147 11.65 4.42 1.79
N ASN A 148 11.08 5.62 1.85
CA ASN A 148 9.64 5.84 1.73
C ASN A 148 9.07 5.34 0.40
N SER A 149 9.88 5.31 -0.67
CA SER A 149 9.49 4.78 -1.98
C SER A 149 9.08 3.30 -1.95
N ILE A 150 9.53 2.52 -0.96
CA ILE A 150 9.24 1.08 -0.87
C ILE A 150 7.74 0.77 -0.84
N ILE A 151 6.91 1.67 -0.28
CA ILE A 151 5.46 1.50 -0.17
C ILE A 151 4.76 1.45 -1.53
N THR A 152 5.41 1.99 -2.56
CA THR A 152 4.89 2.00 -3.94
C THR A 152 5.33 0.77 -4.72
N LEU A 153 6.37 0.09 -4.24
CA LEU A 153 6.97 -1.08 -4.89
C LEU A 153 6.48 -2.40 -4.27
N GLN A 154 6.12 -2.39 -2.99
CA GLN A 154 5.70 -3.56 -2.25
C GLN A 154 4.36 -3.31 -1.55
N PRO A 155 3.53 -4.36 -1.39
CA PRO A 155 2.31 -4.24 -0.60
C PRO A 155 2.66 -3.90 0.85
N VAL A 156 1.94 -2.93 1.40
CA VAL A 156 2.00 -2.57 2.81
C VAL A 156 0.83 -3.27 3.51
N VAL A 157 1.15 -4.17 4.44
CA VAL A 157 0.15 -4.80 5.31
C VAL A 157 0.19 -4.07 6.63
N THR A 158 -0.85 -3.28 6.90
CA THR A 158 -1.03 -2.60 8.17
C THR A 158 -1.82 -3.48 9.11
N PHE A 159 -1.40 -3.54 10.37
CA PHE A 159 -2.12 -4.19 11.44
C PHE A 159 -2.34 -3.14 12.52
N ASN A 160 -3.59 -2.75 12.78
CA ASN A 160 -3.81 -1.83 13.90
C ASN A 160 -3.59 -2.59 15.21
N HIS A 161 -3.05 -1.88 16.20
CA HIS A 161 -2.84 -2.43 17.55
C HIS A 161 -4.14 -2.92 18.22
N GLU A 162 -5.27 -2.40 17.75
CA GLU A 162 -6.63 -2.70 18.21
C GLU A 162 -7.35 -3.73 17.32
N ASP A 163 -6.71 -4.17 16.23
CA ASP A 163 -7.31 -5.17 15.34
C ASP A 163 -7.11 -6.58 15.89
N PHE A 164 -8.22 -7.30 15.94
CA PHE A 164 -8.23 -8.74 16.23
C PHE A 164 -7.85 -9.49 14.97
N ILE A 165 -6.77 -10.28 15.06
CA ILE A 165 -6.21 -10.99 13.93
C ILE A 165 -6.44 -12.48 14.12
N PHE A 166 -6.70 -13.14 12.99
CA PHE A 166 -6.77 -14.58 12.90
C PHE A 166 -5.38 -15.21 13.08
N HIS A 167 -5.29 -16.21 13.94
CA HIS A 167 -4.10 -17.00 14.16
C HIS A 167 -4.43 -18.46 13.95
N GLU A 168 -3.53 -19.17 13.27
CA GLU A 168 -3.56 -20.61 13.13
C GLU A 168 -2.26 -21.18 13.69
N GLU A 169 -2.38 -22.08 14.66
CA GLU A 169 -1.29 -22.88 15.17
C GLU A 169 -1.52 -24.34 14.80
N THR A 170 -0.48 -25.01 14.32
CA THR A 170 -0.58 -26.40 13.87
C THR A 170 0.36 -27.28 14.66
N VAL A 171 -0.14 -28.40 15.15
CA VAL A 171 0.65 -29.41 15.87
C VAL A 171 0.43 -30.76 15.21
N ILE A 172 1.53 -31.48 14.97
CA ILE A 172 1.51 -32.79 14.34
C ILE A 172 1.60 -33.84 15.45
N ILE A 173 0.57 -34.68 15.54
CA ILE A 173 0.47 -35.80 16.46
C ILE A 173 0.71 -37.09 15.66
N PRO A 174 1.67 -37.95 16.07
CA PRO A 174 1.96 -39.18 15.33
C PRO A 174 0.77 -40.14 15.27
N PHE A 175 0.69 -40.96 14.21
CA PHE A 175 -0.36 -42.00 14.08
C PHE A 175 -0.30 -43.11 15.13
N SER A 176 0.75 -43.16 15.97
CA SER A 176 0.82 -44.07 17.12
C SER A 176 -0.31 -43.83 18.13
N ILE A 177 -0.84 -42.60 18.20
CA ILE A 177 -1.96 -42.25 19.06
C ILE A 177 -3.27 -42.51 18.30
N SER A 178 -4.22 -43.21 18.92
CA SER A 178 -5.50 -43.51 18.27
C SER A 178 -6.31 -42.23 18.00
N TYR A 179 -7.08 -42.19 16.91
CA TYR A 179 -7.95 -41.06 16.58
C TYR A 179 -8.94 -40.68 17.70
N ALA A 180 -9.46 -41.67 18.43
CA ALA A 180 -10.37 -41.44 19.56
C ALA A 180 -9.70 -40.63 20.68
N HIS A 181 -8.46 -40.98 21.04
CA HIS A 181 -7.67 -40.21 21.99
C HIS A 181 -7.33 -38.81 21.47
N VAL A 182 -6.98 -38.65 20.18
CA VAL A 182 -6.74 -37.33 19.59
C VAL A 182 -7.99 -36.43 19.70
N ARG A 183 -9.19 -36.98 19.47
CA ARG A 183 -10.46 -36.27 19.65
C ARG A 183 -10.71 -35.86 21.10
N GLN A 184 -10.35 -36.71 22.06
CA GLN A 184 -10.48 -36.39 23.49
C GLN A 184 -9.52 -35.26 23.89
N VAL A 185 -8.26 -35.34 23.48
CA VAL A 185 -7.25 -34.29 23.70
C VAL A 185 -7.69 -32.97 23.08
N MET A 186 -8.20 -33.00 21.84
CA MET A 186 -8.76 -31.83 21.17
C MET A 186 -9.89 -31.17 21.97
N ALA A 187 -10.85 -31.96 22.48
CA ALA A 187 -11.97 -31.43 23.26
C ALA A 187 -11.52 -30.78 24.58
N THR A 188 -10.54 -31.39 25.26
CA THR A 188 -9.94 -30.82 26.48
C THR A 188 -9.25 -29.49 26.19
N ILE A 189 -8.47 -29.42 25.11
CA ILE A 189 -7.79 -28.19 24.70
C ILE A 189 -8.78 -27.10 24.29
N GLU A 190 -9.82 -27.46 23.53
CA GLU A 190 -10.86 -26.51 23.11
C GLU A 190 -11.53 -25.86 24.33
N LEU A 191 -11.87 -26.66 25.34
CA LEU A 191 -12.50 -26.16 26.56
C LEU A 191 -11.56 -25.27 27.38
N GLY A 192 -10.31 -25.70 27.61
CA GLY A 192 -9.31 -24.91 28.34
C GLY A 192 -8.94 -23.61 27.63
N LEU A 193 -8.77 -23.65 26.31
CA LEU A 193 -8.47 -22.47 25.50
C LEU A 193 -9.63 -21.47 25.51
N LYS A 194 -10.88 -21.96 25.49
CA LYS A 194 -12.06 -21.10 25.61
C LYS A 194 -12.11 -20.36 26.96
N GLU A 195 -11.82 -21.04 28.06
CA GLU A 195 -11.74 -20.40 29.39
C GLU A 195 -10.60 -19.38 29.48
N TYR A 196 -9.45 -19.71 28.88
CA TYR A 196 -8.30 -18.82 28.85
C TYR A 196 -8.57 -17.56 28.01
N LEU A 197 -9.20 -17.70 26.84
CA LEU A 197 -9.60 -16.57 26.00
C LEU A 197 -10.62 -15.67 26.72
N ILE A 198 -11.61 -16.23 27.42
CA ILE A 198 -12.55 -15.44 28.26
C ILE A 198 -11.79 -14.65 29.35
N THR A 199 -10.72 -15.22 29.89
CA THR A 199 -9.89 -14.54 30.90
C THR A 199 -9.13 -13.36 30.29
N ILE A 200 -8.59 -13.52 29.08
CA ILE A 200 -7.95 -12.43 28.33
C ILE A 200 -8.98 -11.36 27.95
N GLU A 201 -10.18 -11.75 27.50
CA GLU A 201 -11.26 -10.84 27.12
C GLU A 201 -11.69 -9.91 28.27
N LYS A 202 -11.60 -10.37 29.53
CA LYS A 202 -11.86 -9.52 30.71
C LYS A 202 -10.84 -8.40 30.90
N THR A 203 -9.67 -8.53 30.29
CA THR A 203 -8.59 -7.52 30.35
C THR A 203 -8.76 -6.44 29.28
N TYR A 204 -9.67 -6.65 28.32
CA TYR A 204 -9.92 -5.69 27.25
C TYR A 204 -10.66 -4.46 27.75
N ASN A 205 -10.28 -3.30 27.20
CA ASN A 205 -10.98 -2.06 27.44
C ASN A 205 -12.34 -2.03 26.69
N THR A 206 -13.16 -1.00 26.95
CA THR A 206 -14.51 -0.89 26.39
C THR A 206 -14.54 -0.86 24.85
N GLU A 207 -13.57 -0.20 24.21
CA GLU A 207 -13.48 -0.11 22.75
C GLU A 207 -12.98 -1.42 22.13
N GLU A 208 -11.91 -2.01 22.68
CA GLU A 208 -11.36 -3.32 22.28
C GLU A 208 -12.45 -4.40 22.36
N LYS A 209 -13.23 -4.44 23.45
CA LYS A 209 -14.33 -5.40 23.60
C LYS A 209 -15.41 -5.20 22.55
N ARG A 210 -15.77 -3.95 22.23
CA ARG A 210 -16.75 -3.62 21.19
C ARG A 210 -16.27 -4.07 19.80
N LEU A 211 -14.99 -3.86 19.49
CA LEU A 211 -14.36 -4.30 18.24
C LEU A 211 -14.36 -5.83 18.14
N TYR A 212 -14.00 -6.51 19.21
CA TYR A 212 -14.00 -7.96 19.30
C TYR A 212 -15.38 -8.57 19.03
N ASP A 213 -16.41 -8.08 19.75
CA ASP A 213 -17.79 -8.55 19.60
C ASP A 213 -18.31 -8.31 18.18
N LYS A 214 -17.93 -7.17 17.57
CA LYS A 214 -18.27 -6.85 16.18
C LYS A 214 -17.58 -7.79 15.19
N LEU A 215 -16.32 -8.16 15.43
CA LEU A 215 -15.58 -9.09 14.59
C LEU A 215 -16.19 -10.49 14.65
N LEU A 216 -16.44 -11.04 15.84
CA LEU A 216 -17.04 -12.36 16.00
C LEU A 216 -18.41 -12.46 15.31
N LYS A 217 -19.24 -11.40 15.41
CA LYS A 217 -20.52 -11.31 14.71
C LYS A 217 -20.37 -11.28 13.19
N ARG A 218 -19.35 -10.59 12.66
CA ARG A 218 -19.10 -10.45 11.22
C ARG A 218 -18.67 -11.77 10.60
N GLU A 219 -17.71 -12.44 11.24
CA GLU A 219 -17.12 -13.69 10.71
C GLU A 219 -18.02 -14.91 10.97
N LYS A 220 -18.95 -14.85 11.94
CA LYS A 220 -19.82 -15.97 12.35
C LYS A 220 -19.04 -17.22 12.78
N VAL A 221 -17.84 -17.04 13.33
CA VAL A 221 -16.94 -18.12 13.75
C VAL A 221 -16.96 -18.25 15.27
N SER A 222 -16.85 -19.48 15.78
CA SER A 222 -16.60 -19.72 17.20
C SER A 222 -15.12 -19.49 17.51
N ASN A 223 -14.81 -18.71 18.54
CA ASN A 223 -13.44 -18.49 18.99
C ASN A 223 -13.24 -19.20 20.35
N PRO A 224 -12.37 -20.22 20.45
CA PRO A 224 -11.51 -20.79 19.42
C PRO A 224 -12.24 -21.80 18.52
N SER A 225 -11.65 -22.14 17.37
CA SER A 225 -12.09 -23.23 16.50
C SER A 225 -10.94 -24.21 16.28
N LEU A 226 -11.18 -25.50 16.48
CA LEU A 226 -10.19 -26.55 16.29
C LEU A 226 -10.64 -27.47 15.17
N ASP A 227 -9.69 -27.92 14.35
CA ASP A 227 -9.92 -28.89 13.28
C ASP A 227 -8.79 -29.92 13.25
N ILE A 228 -9.09 -31.13 12.78
CA ILE A 228 -8.10 -32.20 12.60
C ILE A 228 -7.99 -32.50 11.11
N LYS A 229 -6.80 -32.29 10.56
CA LYS A 229 -6.45 -32.66 9.18
C LYS A 229 -5.49 -33.84 9.19
N PHE A 230 -5.52 -34.65 8.14
CA PHE A 230 -4.53 -35.72 7.95
C PHE A 230 -3.34 -35.16 7.20
N GLU A 231 -2.13 -35.28 7.76
CA GLU A 231 -0.89 -34.86 7.10
C GLU A 231 -0.16 -36.10 6.59
N GLN A 232 0.03 -36.18 5.27
CA GLN A 232 0.72 -37.29 4.60
C GLN A 232 2.08 -36.88 4.01
N GLY A 233 2.62 -35.73 4.43
CA GLY A 233 3.95 -35.25 4.05
C GLY A 233 5.10 -36.01 4.72
N GLU A 234 6.21 -35.31 4.99
CA GLU A 234 7.43 -35.92 5.56
C GLU A 234 7.23 -36.55 6.95
N VAL A 235 6.36 -35.96 7.78
CA VAL A 235 5.96 -36.50 9.08
C VAL A 235 4.50 -36.94 9.00
N LYS A 236 4.27 -38.26 9.06
CA LYS A 236 2.94 -38.86 8.99
C LYS A 236 2.22 -38.73 10.34
N GLY A 237 1.06 -38.08 10.36
CA GLY A 237 0.28 -37.93 11.58
C GLY A 237 -1.05 -37.18 11.42
N TYR A 238 -1.74 -36.99 12.54
CA TYR A 238 -2.88 -36.09 12.67
C TYR A 238 -2.37 -34.68 12.90
N LYS A 239 -2.70 -33.75 11.99
CA LYS A 239 -2.42 -32.32 12.13
C LYS A 239 -3.59 -31.64 12.80
N LEU A 240 -3.39 -31.28 14.05
CA LEU A 240 -4.32 -30.46 14.82
C LEU A 240 -4.12 -29.00 14.42
N CYS A 241 -5.13 -28.39 13.78
CA CYS A 241 -5.19 -26.98 13.45
C CYS A 241 -6.00 -26.26 14.53
N ILE A 242 -5.35 -25.39 15.29
CA ILE A 242 -5.97 -24.57 16.34
C ILE A 242 -6.06 -23.15 15.80
N GLN A 243 -7.29 -22.67 15.61
CA GLN A 243 -7.59 -21.38 15.01
C GLN A 243 -8.26 -20.48 16.05
N PHE A 244 -7.73 -19.27 16.24
CA PHE A 244 -8.28 -18.31 17.18
C PHE A 244 -8.07 -16.86 16.74
N TYR A 245 -8.93 -15.97 17.22
CA TYR A 245 -8.78 -14.53 17.08
C TYR A 245 -8.25 -13.94 18.37
N SER A 246 -7.22 -13.09 18.28
CA SER A 246 -6.72 -12.31 19.42
C SER A 246 -6.09 -11.02 18.96
N LEU A 247 -5.84 -10.11 19.90
CA LEU A 247 -4.94 -8.99 19.67
C LEU A 247 -3.51 -9.50 19.45
N ILE A 248 -2.70 -8.77 18.67
CA ILE A 248 -1.30 -9.12 18.39
C ILE A 248 -0.50 -9.30 19.68
N LYS A 249 -0.77 -8.45 20.68
CA LYS A 249 -0.09 -8.45 21.98
C LYS A 249 -0.31 -9.75 22.78
N ASP A 250 -1.46 -10.39 22.61
CA ASP A 250 -1.86 -11.57 23.39
C ASP A 250 -1.42 -12.88 22.73
N LYS A 251 -1.17 -12.87 21.42
CA LYS A 251 -0.78 -14.05 20.63
C LYS A 251 0.29 -14.90 21.31
N LYS A 252 1.34 -14.28 21.84
CA LYS A 252 2.46 -15.00 22.48
C LYS A 252 2.02 -15.77 23.72
N ASN A 253 1.19 -15.15 24.54
CA ASN A 253 0.71 -15.76 25.79
C ASN A 253 -0.22 -16.94 25.46
N ILE A 254 -1.12 -16.74 24.49
CA ILE A 254 -2.02 -17.79 24.00
C ILE A 254 -1.24 -18.96 23.38
N SER A 255 -0.26 -18.68 22.53
CA SER A 255 0.64 -19.70 21.94
C SER A 255 1.39 -20.50 23.01
N SER A 256 1.86 -19.81 24.06
CA SER A 256 2.57 -20.46 25.16
C SER A 256 1.63 -21.35 25.99
N TYR A 257 0.41 -20.88 26.24
CA TYR A 257 -0.65 -21.66 26.89
C TYR A 257 -0.98 -22.91 26.08
N ILE A 258 -1.28 -22.77 24.79
CA ILE A 258 -1.58 -23.89 23.87
C ILE A 258 -0.46 -24.93 23.91
N ARG A 259 0.80 -24.52 23.78
CA ARG A 259 1.95 -25.44 23.83
C ARG A 259 2.06 -26.17 25.17
N ASN A 260 1.95 -25.46 26.28
CA ASN A 260 2.08 -26.07 27.61
C ASN A 260 0.94 -27.06 27.87
N THR A 261 -0.30 -26.67 27.57
CA THR A 261 -1.47 -27.55 27.72
C THR A 261 -1.36 -28.78 26.82
N LEU A 262 -0.88 -28.63 25.58
CA LEU A 262 -0.62 -29.77 24.69
C LEU A 262 0.42 -30.73 25.28
N LEU A 263 1.55 -30.20 25.76
CA LEU A 263 2.61 -31.01 26.35
C LEU A 263 2.11 -31.76 27.59
N GLU A 264 1.39 -31.07 28.49
CA GLU A 264 0.82 -31.66 29.70
C GLU A 264 -0.22 -32.74 29.37
N THR A 265 -1.11 -32.48 28.39
CA THR A 265 -2.16 -33.43 28.02
C THR A 265 -1.58 -34.67 27.33
N ILE A 266 -0.56 -34.49 26.49
CA ILE A 266 0.13 -35.61 25.82
C ILE A 266 0.94 -36.42 26.85
N GLN A 267 1.69 -35.78 27.75
CA GLN A 267 2.44 -36.47 28.79
C GLN A 267 1.54 -37.21 29.78
N ALA A 268 0.39 -36.63 30.14
CA ALA A 268 -0.61 -37.31 30.96
C ALA A 268 -1.21 -38.54 30.25
N SER A 269 -1.27 -38.52 28.91
CA SER A 269 -1.71 -39.64 28.09
C SER A 269 -0.64 -40.72 27.84
N GLU A 270 0.65 -40.38 28.01
CA GLU A 270 1.78 -41.32 27.91
C GLU A 270 2.07 -42.08 29.22
N GLN A 271 1.27 -41.90 30.29
CA GLN A 271 1.38 -42.78 31.45
C GLN A 271 1.11 -44.24 31.03
N PRO A 272 2.02 -45.17 31.36
CA PRO A 272 2.05 -46.49 30.74
C PRO A 272 0.82 -47.27 31.17
N LEU A 273 0.11 -47.85 30.20
CA LEU A 273 -0.70 -49.03 30.44
C LEU A 273 0.25 -50.14 30.92
N LEU A 274 0.47 -50.18 32.23
CA LEU A 274 0.95 -51.35 32.95
C LEU A 274 -0.15 -52.41 32.88
N ILE A 275 -0.02 -53.34 31.94
CA ILE A 275 -0.27 -54.79 32.15
C ILE A 275 0.77 -55.55 31.32
#